data_AF-A0A4W2G261-F1
#
_entry.id   AF-A0A4W2G261-F1
#
_cell.length_a   1.000
_cell.length_b   1.000
_cell.length_c   1.000
_cell.angle_alpha   90.00
_cell.angle_beta   90.00
_cell.angle_gamma   90.00
#
_symmetry.space_group_name_H-M   'P 1'
#
loop_
_entity.id
_entity.type
_entity.pdbx_description
1 polymer ?
#
loop_
_entity_poly.entity_id
_entity_poly.type
_entity_poly.pdbx_seq_one_letter_code
_entity_poly.pdbx_strand_id
1 'polypeptide(L)'
;MLRALSTLVARPLGRPPAQFLLLARGRKTRHDPPAKSKIGRVATPPAVDPAEFFVLTERYRQYRQTVRALRQEFVTEVRRKVHEARAGVLAERKALQDAAEHRELMAWNQAENQRLHELRMARLRQEAREQEQWQAEEAAREAREAEAWARLKEREVLQLQEDAKNFITRENLEARVEEALDSPKSYNWAVTREGQVVTPQHKGS
;
A
#
# COMPACT_ATOMS: atom_id res chain seq x y z
N MET A 1 -55.76 -16.92 8.50
CA MET A 1 -55.56 -15.50 8.08
C MET A 1 -55.13 -14.73 9.32
N LEU A 2 -53.84 -14.38 9.45
CA LEU A 2 -53.31 -13.02 9.24
C LEU A 2 -53.85 -12.06 10.32
N ARG A 3 -53.08 -11.40 11.20
CA ARG A 3 -51.69 -10.91 11.13
C ARG A 3 -51.19 -10.63 12.57
N ALA A 4 -49.92 -10.95 12.80
CA ALA A 4 -49.10 -10.37 13.85
C ALA A 4 -48.88 -8.87 13.61
N LEU A 5 -48.78 -8.06 14.68
CA LEU A 5 -47.87 -6.91 14.72
C LEU A 5 -47.41 -6.67 16.16
N SER A 6 -46.21 -7.19 16.40
CA SER A 6 -45.27 -6.85 17.45
C SER A 6 -44.88 -5.37 17.38
N THR A 7 -45.39 -4.55 18.30
CA THR A 7 -44.78 -3.26 18.62
C THR A 7 -43.70 -3.49 19.67
N LEU A 8 -42.51 -3.88 19.19
CA LEU A 8 -41.28 -3.73 19.94
C LEU A 8 -41.07 -2.24 20.19
N VAL A 9 -41.36 -1.81 21.42
CA VAL A 9 -41.00 -0.48 21.92
C VAL A 9 -39.48 -0.37 21.83
N ALA A 10 -39.01 0.43 20.88
CA ALA A 10 -37.62 0.80 20.73
C ALA A 10 -37.12 1.42 22.06
N ARG A 11 -36.31 0.66 22.80
CA ARG A 11 -35.55 1.16 23.94
C ARG A 11 -34.64 2.28 23.42
N PRO A 12 -34.63 3.49 23.99
CA PRO A 12 -33.64 4.48 23.61
C PRO A 12 -32.26 3.97 24.02
N LEU A 13 -31.48 3.56 23.02
CA LEU A 13 -30.04 3.30 23.15
C LEU A 13 -29.37 4.64 23.44
N GLY A 14 -28.98 4.87 24.70
CA GLY A 14 -28.29 6.10 25.06
C GLY A 14 -28.49 6.58 26.49
N ARG A 15 -28.89 5.72 27.44
CA ARG A 15 -28.54 6.04 28.83
C ARG A 15 -27.04 5.76 28.95
N PRO A 16 -26.17 6.74 29.25
CA PRO A 16 -24.78 6.43 29.55
C PRO A 16 -24.80 5.36 30.67
N PRO A 17 -23.92 4.34 30.61
CA PRO A 17 -23.78 3.42 31.73
C PRO A 17 -23.65 4.28 32.98
N ALA A 18 -24.46 3.99 34.01
CA ALA A 18 -24.43 4.72 35.26
C ALA A 18 -22.97 4.88 35.62
N GLN A 19 -22.45 6.11 35.55
CA GLN A 19 -21.05 6.39 35.83
C GLN A 19 -20.80 5.68 37.15
N PHE A 20 -19.92 4.68 37.15
CA PHE A 20 -19.50 4.04 38.39
C PHE A 20 -19.12 5.20 39.29
N LEU A 21 -19.94 5.46 40.31
CA LEU A 21 -19.70 6.54 41.24
C LEU A 21 -18.33 6.22 41.81
N LEU A 22 -17.30 6.94 41.35
CA LEU A 22 -15.97 6.83 41.91
C LEU A 22 -16.17 6.91 43.41
N LEU A 23 -15.82 5.81 44.09
CA LEU A 23 -15.93 5.73 45.53
C LEU A 23 -15.11 6.88 46.09
N ALA A 24 -15.80 7.98 46.42
CA ALA A 24 -15.15 9.13 47.00
C ALA A 24 -14.59 8.66 48.33
N ARG A 25 -13.27 8.43 48.37
CA ARG A 25 -12.55 7.90 49.54
C ARG A 25 -12.99 8.70 50.77
N GLY A 26 -13.65 8.04 51.73
CA GLY A 26 -14.14 8.66 52.96
C GLY A 26 -15.64 8.98 53.02
N ARG A 27 -16.45 8.68 51.98
CA ARG A 27 -17.93 8.72 52.06
C ARG A 27 -18.52 7.32 52.19
N LYS A 28 -19.64 7.20 52.91
CA LYS A 28 -20.39 5.95 53.01
C LYS A 28 -21.00 5.55 51.68
N THR A 29 -20.96 4.26 51.39
CA THR A 29 -21.63 3.59 50.28
C THR A 29 -23.04 3.15 50.65
N ARG A 30 -23.78 2.61 49.67
CA ARG A 30 -25.13 2.09 49.87
C ARG A 30 -25.18 0.86 50.79
N HIS A 31 -24.11 0.07 50.83
CA HIS A 31 -24.04 -1.16 51.62
C HIS A 31 -23.49 -0.94 53.04
N ASP A 32 -22.95 0.24 53.32
CA ASP A 32 -22.40 0.56 54.63
C ASP A 32 -23.52 0.82 55.65
N PRO A 33 -23.44 0.24 56.86
CA PRO A 33 -24.44 0.46 57.87
C PRO A 33 -24.43 1.91 58.38
N PRO A 34 -25.60 2.44 58.80
CA PRO A 34 -25.65 3.72 59.50
C PRO A 34 -24.89 3.66 60.83
N ALA A 35 -24.35 4.79 61.28
CA ALA A 35 -23.68 4.83 62.57
C ALA A 35 -24.73 4.66 63.69
N LYS A 36 -24.41 3.92 64.76
CA LYS A 36 -25.33 3.66 65.89
C LYS A 36 -25.94 4.95 66.47
N SER A 37 -25.15 6.02 66.57
CA SER A 37 -25.57 7.34 67.04
C SER A 37 -26.52 8.10 66.10
N LYS A 38 -26.67 7.66 64.84
CA LYS A 38 -27.54 8.29 63.82
C LYS A 38 -28.79 7.48 63.51
N ILE A 39 -28.92 6.24 63.99
CA ILE A 39 -30.08 5.37 63.75
C ILE A 39 -31.38 6.00 64.26
N GLY A 40 -31.35 6.59 65.45
CA GLY A 40 -32.53 7.26 66.05
C GLY A 40 -32.55 8.78 65.88
N ARG A 41 -31.59 9.38 65.15
CA ARG A 41 -31.50 10.84 65.03
C ARG A 41 -32.39 11.33 63.90
N VAL A 42 -33.52 11.92 64.26
CA VAL A 42 -34.40 12.66 63.33
C VAL A 42 -33.92 14.11 63.21
N ALA A 43 -34.01 14.69 62.01
CA ALA A 43 -33.69 16.10 61.82
C ALA A 43 -34.85 16.98 62.33
N THR A 44 -34.60 17.73 63.40
CA THR A 44 -35.55 18.71 63.93
C THR A 44 -35.49 20.00 63.10
N PRO A 45 -36.62 20.48 62.56
CA PRO A 45 -36.65 21.72 61.80
C PRO A 45 -36.31 22.92 62.69
N PRO A 46 -35.61 23.95 62.17
CA PRO A 46 -35.36 25.18 62.91
C PRO A 46 -36.67 25.97 63.12
N ALA A 47 -36.69 26.85 64.12
CA ALA A 47 -37.77 27.82 64.29
C ALA A 47 -37.80 28.80 63.11
N VAL A 48 -39.00 29.21 62.70
CA VAL A 48 -39.22 30.08 61.52
C VAL A 48 -40.06 31.28 61.94
N ASP A 49 -39.58 32.49 61.62
CA ASP A 49 -40.38 33.70 61.71
C ASP A 49 -41.30 33.82 60.48
N PRO A 50 -42.64 33.86 60.64
CA PRO A 50 -43.57 33.97 59.53
C PRO A 50 -43.38 35.22 58.66
N ALA A 51 -43.01 36.36 59.27
CA ALA A 51 -42.85 37.62 58.54
C ALA A 51 -41.63 37.58 57.61
N GLU A 52 -40.48 37.14 58.14
CA GLU A 52 -39.26 36.94 57.36
C GLU A 52 -39.46 35.89 56.26
N PHE A 53 -40.09 34.75 56.60
CA PHE A 53 -40.31 33.65 55.66
C PHE A 53 -41.14 34.08 54.44
N PHE A 54 -42.16 34.91 54.64
CA PHE A 54 -42.95 35.45 53.54
C PHE A 54 -42.12 36.34 52.61
N VAL A 55 -41.36 37.29 53.18
CA VAL A 55 -40.50 38.20 52.41
C VAL A 55 -39.42 37.42 51.65
N LEU A 56 -38.79 36.43 52.28
CA LEU A 56 -37.81 35.58 51.63
C LEU A 56 -38.43 34.80 50.47
N THR A 57 -39.60 34.21 50.67
CA THR A 57 -40.30 33.43 49.64
C THR A 57 -40.59 34.27 48.40
N GLU A 58 -41.10 35.49 48.58
CA GLU A 58 -41.38 36.40 47.46
C GLU A 58 -40.08 36.89 46.78
N ARG A 59 -39.03 37.21 47.54
CA ARG A 59 -37.73 37.56 46.95
C ARG A 59 -37.14 36.42 46.13
N TYR A 60 -37.20 35.19 46.63
CA TYR A 60 -36.76 34.01 45.89
C TYR A 60 -37.59 33.77 44.63
N ARG A 61 -38.90 34.01 44.69
CA ARG A 61 -39.79 33.92 43.52
C ARG A 61 -39.37 34.92 42.44
N GLN A 62 -39.21 36.19 42.79
CA GLN A 62 -38.80 37.26 41.88
C GLN A 62 -37.39 37.03 41.30
N TYR A 63 -36.44 36.64 42.16
CA TYR A 63 -35.08 36.32 41.75
C TYR A 63 -35.06 35.15 40.76
N ARG A 64 -35.72 34.03 41.10
CA ARG A 64 -35.78 32.85 40.23
C ARG A 64 -36.45 33.15 38.89
N GLN A 65 -37.48 33.98 38.88
CA GLN A 65 -38.12 34.44 37.65
C GLN A 65 -37.13 35.21 36.77
N THR A 66 -36.40 36.17 37.35
CA THR A 66 -35.41 36.98 36.65
C THR A 66 -34.27 36.12 36.09
N VAL A 67 -33.70 35.24 36.91
CA VAL A 67 -32.61 34.34 36.47
C VAL A 67 -33.10 33.33 35.43
N ARG A 68 -34.36 32.90 35.50
CA ARG A 68 -34.95 32.04 34.47
C ARG A 68 -35.08 32.76 33.13
N ALA A 69 -35.47 34.04 33.14
CA ALA A 69 -35.50 34.86 31.94
C ALA A 69 -34.09 35.04 31.35
N LEU A 70 -33.10 35.41 32.16
CA LEU A 70 -31.70 35.51 31.72
C LEU A 70 -31.17 34.20 31.13
N ARG A 71 -31.53 33.05 31.73
CA ARG A 71 -31.17 31.74 31.18
C ARG A 71 -31.77 31.52 29.79
N GLN A 72 -33.01 31.96 29.57
CA GLN A 72 -33.64 31.83 28.25
C GLN A 72 -32.91 32.66 27.21
N GLU A 73 -32.54 33.90 27.52
CA GLU A 73 -31.71 34.75 26.64
C GLU A 73 -30.41 34.04 26.27
N PHE A 74 -29.64 33.55 27.25
CA PHE A 74 -28.40 32.82 26.95
C PHE A 74 -28.62 31.56 26.11
N VAL A 75 -29.71 30.82 26.34
CA VAL A 75 -30.06 29.66 25.51
C VAL A 75 -30.35 30.08 24.07
N THR A 76 -31.06 31.20 23.87
CA THR A 76 -31.33 31.72 22.51
C THR A 76 -30.06 32.19 21.82
N GLU A 77 -29.16 32.88 22.52
CA GLU A 77 -27.87 33.31 21.97
C GLU A 77 -27.00 32.14 21.54
N VAL A 78 -26.91 31.09 22.37
CA VAL A 78 -26.15 29.88 22.03
C VAL A 78 -26.74 29.23 20.79
N ARG A 79 -28.08 29.09 20.72
CA ARG A 79 -28.76 28.54 19.54
C ARG A 79 -28.50 29.39 18.29
N ARG A 80 -28.55 30.71 18.41
CA ARG A 80 -28.27 31.64 17.32
C ARG A 80 -26.83 31.45 16.81
N LYS A 81 -25.84 31.43 17.71
CA LYS A 81 -24.43 31.22 17.33
C LYS A 81 -24.20 29.87 16.65
N VAL A 82 -24.85 28.80 17.11
CA VAL A 82 -24.77 27.49 16.46
C VAL A 82 -25.39 27.51 15.07
N HIS A 83 -26.52 28.19 14.90
CA HIS A 83 -27.16 28.36 13.60
C HIS A 83 -26.29 29.19 12.64
N GLU A 84 -25.79 30.34 13.08
CA GLU A 84 -24.88 31.21 12.31
C GLU A 84 -23.58 30.49 11.92
N ALA A 85 -23.03 29.64 12.79
CA ALA A 85 -21.85 28.85 12.46
C ALA A 85 -22.12 27.79 11.38
N ARG A 86 -23.33 27.22 11.34
CA ARG A 86 -23.70 26.16 10.40
C ARG A 86 -24.24 26.68 9.07
N ALA A 87 -25.10 27.68 9.14
CA ALA A 87 -25.90 28.21 8.03
C ALA A 87 -25.95 29.75 8.08
N GLY A 88 -24.91 30.38 8.61
CA GLY A 88 -24.77 31.82 8.52
C GLY A 88 -24.32 32.23 7.14
N VAL A 89 -24.77 33.40 6.71
CA VAL A 89 -24.44 33.99 5.39
C VAL A 89 -22.93 34.05 5.14
N LEU A 90 -22.13 34.34 6.18
CA LEU A 90 -20.67 34.35 6.06
C LEU A 90 -20.08 32.95 5.86
N ALA A 91 -20.63 31.93 6.54
CA ALA A 91 -20.19 30.55 6.40
C ALA A 91 -20.50 30.02 4.99
N GLU A 92 -21.70 30.29 4.48
CA GLU A 92 -22.09 29.92 3.12
C GLU A 92 -21.26 30.63 2.05
N ARG A 93 -21.02 31.94 2.20
CA ARG A 93 -20.17 32.70 1.28
C ARG A 93 -18.75 32.15 1.23
N LYS A 94 -18.16 31.84 2.39
CA LYS A 94 -16.83 31.21 2.45
C LYS A 94 -16.83 29.85 1.80
N ALA A 95 -17.80 28.99 2.10
CA ALA A 95 -17.91 27.66 1.48
C ALA A 95 -18.01 27.75 -0.06
N LEU A 96 -18.73 28.74 -0.59
CA LEU A 96 -18.79 28.98 -2.04
C LEU A 96 -17.46 29.49 -2.61
N GLN A 97 -16.78 30.40 -1.91
CA GLN A 97 -15.45 30.88 -2.30
C GLN A 97 -14.43 29.73 -2.32
N ASP A 98 -14.35 28.96 -1.23
CA ASP A 98 -13.45 27.81 -1.11
C ASP A 98 -13.72 26.77 -2.22
N ALA A 99 -15.00 26.53 -2.55
CA ALA A 99 -15.38 25.62 -3.63
C ALA A 99 -14.99 26.17 -5.02
N ALA A 100 -15.05 27.49 -5.22
CA ALA A 100 -14.63 28.13 -6.47
C ALA A 100 -13.10 28.08 -6.62
N GLU A 101 -12.35 28.46 -5.59
CA GLU A 101 -10.89 28.38 -5.55
C GLU A 101 -10.41 26.94 -5.79
N HIS A 102 -11.07 25.95 -5.17
CA HIS A 102 -10.76 24.55 -5.41
C HIS A 102 -10.93 24.17 -6.89
N ARG A 103 -12.01 24.62 -7.54
CA ARG A 103 -12.23 24.35 -8.98
C ARG A 103 -11.16 24.99 -9.85
N GLU A 104 -10.74 26.21 -9.53
CA GLU A 104 -9.66 26.91 -10.25
C GLU A 104 -8.33 26.16 -10.10
N LEU A 105 -8.00 25.72 -8.89
CA LEU A 105 -6.79 24.93 -8.63
C LEU A 105 -6.83 23.57 -9.36
N MET A 106 -7.99 22.91 -9.40
CA MET A 106 -8.15 21.66 -10.16
C MET A 106 -7.97 21.89 -11.67
N ALA A 107 -8.51 22.97 -12.22
CA ALA A 107 -8.34 23.31 -13.63
C ALA A 107 -6.87 23.62 -13.95
N TRP A 108 -6.17 24.36 -13.08
CA TRP A 108 -4.75 24.62 -13.22
C TRP A 108 -3.90 23.34 -13.17
N ASN A 109 -4.21 22.43 -12.23
CA ASN A 109 -3.54 21.14 -12.15
C ASN A 109 -3.73 20.30 -13.42
N GLN A 110 -4.93 20.30 -13.98
CA GLN A 110 -5.22 19.61 -15.24
C GLN A 110 -4.42 20.20 -16.40
N ALA A 111 -4.31 21.53 -16.49
CA ALA A 111 -3.51 22.19 -17.52
C ALA A 111 -2.02 21.83 -17.39
N GLU A 112 -1.47 21.81 -16.17
CA GLU A 112 -0.07 21.43 -15.96
C GLU A 112 0.16 19.94 -16.27
N ASN A 113 -0.79 19.06 -15.93
CA ASN A 113 -0.72 17.64 -16.30
C ASN A 113 -0.73 17.45 -17.82
N GLN A 114 -1.53 18.23 -18.56
CA GLN A 114 -1.55 18.21 -20.03
C GLN A 114 -0.19 18.64 -20.60
N ARG A 115 0.38 19.74 -20.09
CA ARG A 115 1.72 20.20 -20.47
C ARG A 115 2.79 19.14 -20.24
N LEU A 116 2.79 18.49 -19.07
CA LEU A 116 3.75 17.43 -18.75
C LEU A 116 3.52 16.17 -19.61
N HIS A 117 2.27 15.87 -19.97
CA HIS A 117 1.95 14.77 -20.86
C HIS A 117 2.55 14.98 -22.25
N GLU A 118 2.44 16.20 -22.80
CA GLU A 118 3.06 16.54 -24.10
C GLU A 118 4.58 16.35 -24.08
N LEU A 119 5.26 16.82 -23.02
CA LEU A 119 6.69 16.63 -22.84
C LEU A 119 7.06 15.14 -22.72
N ARG A 120 6.25 14.36 -22.00
CA ARG A 120 6.43 12.90 -21.89
C ARG A 120 6.30 12.23 -23.26
N MET A 121 5.30 12.60 -24.05
CA MET A 121 5.10 12.05 -25.39
C MET A 121 6.26 12.39 -26.32
N ALA A 122 6.79 13.61 -26.24
CA ALA A 122 7.98 14.01 -27.00
C ALA A 122 9.19 13.14 -26.64
N ARG A 123 9.44 12.93 -25.34
CA ARG A 123 10.52 12.07 -24.86
C ARG A 123 10.36 10.61 -25.30
N LEU A 124 9.16 10.04 -25.16
CA LEU A 124 8.90 8.66 -25.59
C LEU A 124 9.10 8.45 -27.09
N ARG A 125 8.76 9.45 -27.92
CA ARG A 125 9.05 9.38 -29.37
C ARG A 125 10.54 9.38 -29.66
N GLN A 126 11.34 10.09 -28.87
CA GLN A 126 12.79 10.06 -29.00
C GLN A 126 13.35 8.70 -28.57
N GLU A 127 12.93 8.20 -27.40
CA GLU A 127 13.33 6.88 -26.90
C GLU A 127 12.97 5.76 -27.89
N ALA A 128 11.80 5.84 -28.53
CA ALA A 128 11.39 4.88 -29.56
C ALA A 128 12.33 4.89 -30.77
N ARG A 129 12.77 6.06 -31.24
CA ARG A 129 13.73 6.18 -32.35
C ARG A 129 15.09 5.62 -31.98
N GLU A 130 15.55 5.88 -30.76
CA GLU A 130 16.82 5.33 -30.25
C GLU A 130 16.74 3.80 -30.12
N GLN A 131 15.60 3.27 -29.67
CA GLN A 131 15.35 1.83 -29.62
C GLN A 131 15.33 1.21 -31.02
N GLU A 132 14.68 1.84 -32.01
CA GLU A 132 14.70 1.36 -33.41
C GLU A 132 16.13 1.28 -33.97
N GLN A 133 16.97 2.28 -33.67
CA GLN A 133 18.39 2.27 -34.06
C GLN A 133 19.15 1.12 -33.39
N TRP A 134 18.98 0.95 -32.08
CA TRP A 134 19.61 -0.14 -31.34
C TRP A 134 19.18 -1.52 -31.85
N GLN A 135 17.89 -1.71 -32.12
CA GLN A 135 17.36 -2.96 -32.70
C GLN A 135 17.94 -3.23 -34.09
N ALA A 136 18.11 -2.20 -34.92
CA ALA A 136 18.74 -2.35 -36.23
C ALA A 136 20.22 -2.73 -36.12
N GLU A 137 20.96 -2.16 -35.15
CA GLU A 137 22.35 -2.51 -34.88
C GLU A 137 22.49 -3.96 -34.38
N GLU A 138 21.64 -4.36 -33.43
CA GLU A 138 21.63 -5.74 -32.92
C GLU A 138 21.25 -6.74 -34.01
N ALA A 139 20.20 -6.47 -34.80
CA ALA A 139 19.84 -7.32 -35.93
C ALA A 139 21.00 -7.46 -36.95
N ALA A 140 21.76 -6.39 -37.19
CA ALA A 140 22.93 -6.44 -38.06
C ALA A 140 24.08 -7.26 -37.46
N ARG A 141 24.25 -7.24 -36.13
CA ARG A 141 25.23 -8.08 -35.42
C ARG A 141 24.82 -9.55 -35.46
N GLU A 142 23.58 -9.85 -35.10
CA GLU A 142 23.02 -11.20 -35.13
C GLU A 142 23.13 -11.81 -36.54
N ALA A 143 22.85 -11.04 -37.59
CA ALA A 143 23.02 -11.50 -38.97
C ALA A 143 24.47 -11.89 -39.28
N ARG A 144 25.46 -11.09 -38.84
CA ARG A 144 26.88 -11.39 -39.05
C ARG A 144 27.32 -12.63 -38.27
N GLU A 145 26.86 -12.77 -37.03
CA GLU A 145 27.16 -13.94 -36.21
C GLU A 145 26.53 -15.21 -36.80
N ALA A 146 25.28 -15.13 -37.26
CA ALA A 146 24.59 -16.22 -37.93
C ALA A 146 25.30 -16.62 -39.23
N GLU A 147 25.73 -15.66 -40.05
CA GLU A 147 26.53 -15.93 -41.26
C GLU A 147 27.87 -16.59 -40.93
N ALA A 148 28.59 -16.09 -39.91
CA ALA A 148 29.86 -16.67 -39.49
C ALA A 148 29.67 -18.11 -38.97
N TRP A 149 28.63 -18.35 -38.19
CA TRP A 149 28.29 -19.67 -37.67
C TRP A 149 27.91 -20.64 -38.80
N ALA A 150 27.08 -20.21 -39.75
CA ALA A 150 26.72 -21.00 -40.92
C ALA A 150 27.97 -21.40 -41.72
N ARG A 151 28.88 -20.46 -41.99
CA ARG A 151 30.15 -20.74 -42.68
C ARG A 151 31.05 -21.72 -41.93
N LEU A 152 31.11 -21.63 -40.60
CA LEU A 152 31.87 -22.59 -39.78
C LEU A 152 31.26 -23.98 -39.89
N LYS A 153 29.93 -24.10 -39.80
CA LYS A 153 29.25 -25.39 -39.94
C LYS A 153 29.35 -25.98 -41.34
N GLU A 154 29.29 -25.16 -42.39
CA GLU A 154 29.56 -25.60 -43.76
C GLU A 154 30.96 -26.20 -43.88
N ARG A 155 31.98 -25.55 -43.30
CA ARG A 155 33.36 -26.08 -43.29
C ARG A 155 33.47 -27.39 -42.54
N GLU A 156 32.86 -27.50 -41.35
CA GLU A 156 32.82 -28.76 -40.59
C GLU A 156 32.18 -29.88 -41.40
N VAL A 157 31.06 -29.61 -42.09
CA VAL A 157 30.38 -30.60 -42.94
C VAL A 157 31.26 -31.01 -44.12
N LEU A 158 31.93 -30.07 -44.80
CA LEU A 158 32.84 -30.38 -45.90
C LEU A 158 34.03 -31.23 -45.42
N GLN A 159 34.63 -30.89 -44.27
CA GLN A 159 35.69 -31.69 -43.69
C GLN A 159 35.22 -33.11 -43.36
N LEU A 160 34.03 -33.25 -42.75
CA LEU A 160 33.43 -34.55 -42.50
C LEU A 160 33.13 -35.33 -43.78
N GLN A 161 32.77 -34.67 -44.88
CA GLN A 161 32.61 -35.32 -46.19
C GLN A 161 33.93 -35.84 -46.75
N GLU A 162 35.04 -35.13 -46.53
CA GLU A 162 36.37 -35.60 -46.90
C GLU A 162 36.82 -36.77 -46.03
N ASP A 163 36.68 -36.65 -44.71
CA ASP A 163 37.02 -37.71 -43.76
C ASP A 163 36.17 -38.97 -43.97
N ALA A 164 34.89 -38.82 -44.35
CA ALA A 164 34.00 -39.93 -44.62
C ALA A 164 34.46 -40.81 -45.79
N LYS A 165 35.22 -40.27 -46.76
CA LYS A 165 35.82 -41.07 -47.84
C LYS A 165 36.87 -42.05 -47.32
N ASN A 166 37.49 -41.75 -46.17
CA ASN A 166 38.49 -42.59 -45.53
C ASN A 166 37.87 -43.66 -44.61
N PHE A 167 36.54 -43.68 -44.43
CA PHE A 167 35.87 -44.69 -43.61
C PHE A 167 35.88 -46.07 -44.26
N ILE A 168 35.93 -47.09 -43.40
CA ILE A 168 35.92 -48.50 -43.81
C ILE A 168 34.47 -48.89 -44.10
N THR A 169 34.18 -49.21 -45.35
CA THR A 169 32.89 -49.79 -45.77
C THR A 169 33.01 -51.31 -45.87
N ARG A 170 31.88 -52.01 -46.06
CA ARG A 170 31.87 -53.47 -46.21
C ARG A 170 32.73 -53.96 -47.38
N GLU A 171 32.87 -53.15 -48.41
CA GLU A 171 33.62 -53.46 -49.63
C GLU A 171 35.14 -53.28 -49.43
N ASN A 172 35.54 -52.32 -48.59
CA ASN A 172 36.95 -51.93 -48.39
C ASN A 172 37.61 -52.68 -47.22
N LEU A 173 36.87 -53.58 -46.56
CA LEU A 173 37.21 -54.11 -45.23
C LEU A 173 38.48 -54.99 -45.25
N GLU A 174 38.54 -55.97 -46.14
CA GLU A 174 39.66 -56.94 -46.21
C GLU A 174 40.98 -56.22 -46.53
N ALA A 175 40.98 -55.33 -47.52
CA ALA A 175 42.15 -54.54 -47.91
C ALA A 175 42.69 -53.64 -46.78
N ARG A 176 41.79 -53.01 -45.99
CA ARG A 176 42.20 -52.16 -44.85
C ARG A 176 42.71 -52.96 -43.66
N VAL A 177 42.26 -54.20 -43.47
CA VAL A 177 42.77 -55.11 -42.43
C VAL A 177 44.21 -55.52 -42.74
N GLU A 178 44.51 -55.87 -43.99
CA GLU A 178 45.89 -56.19 -44.41
C GLU A 178 46.82 -54.99 -44.26
N GLU A 179 46.43 -53.81 -44.76
CA GLU A 179 47.22 -52.57 -44.65
C GLU A 179 47.51 -52.20 -43.18
N ALA A 180 46.55 -52.40 -42.27
CA ALA A 180 46.73 -52.12 -40.85
C ALA A 180 47.69 -53.10 -40.15
N LEU A 181 47.77 -54.36 -40.61
CA LEU A 181 48.74 -55.34 -40.13
C LEU A 181 50.15 -55.02 -40.62
N ASP A 182 50.27 -54.51 -41.85
CA ASP A 182 51.55 -54.17 -42.47
C ASP A 182 52.15 -52.83 -41.98
N SER A 183 51.30 -51.88 -41.56
CA SER A 183 51.72 -50.53 -41.15
C SER A 183 51.44 -50.25 -39.65
N PRO A 184 52.35 -50.61 -38.73
CA PRO A 184 52.20 -50.31 -37.31
C PRO A 184 52.35 -48.80 -37.03
N LYS A 185 51.30 -48.15 -36.51
CA LYS A 185 51.31 -46.72 -36.16
C LYS A 185 51.50 -46.52 -34.65
N SER A 186 52.58 -45.86 -34.24
CA SER A 186 52.87 -45.54 -32.83
C SER A 186 52.36 -44.15 -32.44
N TYR A 187 51.59 -44.07 -31.35
CA TYR A 187 51.14 -42.81 -30.74
C TYR A 187 52.01 -42.37 -29.55
N ASN A 188 53.15 -43.03 -29.32
CA ASN A 188 54.05 -42.68 -28.22
C ASN A 188 54.77 -41.37 -28.54
N TRP A 189 54.57 -40.34 -27.73
CA TRP A 189 55.32 -39.09 -27.77
C TRP A 189 55.61 -38.63 -26.33
N ALA A 190 56.69 -37.88 -26.14
CA ALA A 190 57.06 -37.28 -24.86
C ALA A 190 57.05 -35.75 -24.97
N VAL A 191 56.92 -35.04 -23.86
CA VAL A 191 57.06 -33.58 -23.81
C VAL A 191 58.16 -33.19 -22.86
N THR A 192 59.01 -32.26 -23.31
CA THR A 192 60.10 -31.70 -22.50
C THR A 192 59.55 -30.73 -21.45
N ARG A 193 60.37 -30.37 -20.46
CA ARG A 193 60.01 -29.35 -19.47
C ARG A 193 59.72 -27.97 -20.10
N GLU A 194 60.19 -27.73 -21.32
CA GLU A 194 59.95 -26.52 -22.11
C GLU A 194 58.65 -26.59 -22.92
N GLY A 195 57.89 -27.69 -22.84
CA GLY A 195 56.65 -27.89 -23.57
C GLY A 195 56.83 -28.35 -25.02
N GLN A 196 58.04 -28.75 -25.42
CA GLN A 196 58.30 -29.23 -26.79
C GLN A 196 57.97 -30.72 -26.92
N VAL A 197 57.23 -31.07 -27.98
CA VAL A 197 56.88 -32.46 -28.30
C VAL A 197 58.08 -33.17 -28.94
N VAL A 198 58.47 -34.31 -28.37
CA VAL A 198 59.54 -35.19 -28.86
C VAL A 198 58.94 -36.54 -29.22
N THR A 199 58.96 -36.86 -30.51
CA THR A 199 58.56 -38.17 -31.02
C THR A 199 59.76 -39.13 -31.05
N PRO A 200 59.58 -40.41 -30.70
CA PRO A 200 60.64 -41.40 -30.77
C PRO A 200 61.06 -41.60 -32.25
N GLN A 201 62.35 -41.43 -32.55
CA GLN A 201 62.86 -41.72 -33.90
C GLN A 201 62.80 -43.22 -34.17
N HIS A 202 62.15 -43.59 -35.27
CA HIS A 202 62.02 -44.98 -35.67
C HIS A 202 63.40 -45.52 -36.08
N LYS A 203 63.94 -46.50 -35.34
CA LYS A 203 65.13 -47.24 -35.74
C LYS A 203 64.68 -48.31 -36.72
N GLY A 204 64.89 -48.07 -38.01
CA GLY A 204 64.56 -49.03 -39.07
C GLY A 204 65.33 -50.33 -38.90
N SER A 205 64.64 -51.45 -39.14
CA SER A 205 65.26 -52.70 -39.59
C SER A 205 65.18 -52.75 -41.11
#